data_AF-A0A7C1U9N3-F1
#
_entry.id   AF-A0A7C1U9N3-F1
#
_cell.length_a   1.000
_cell.length_b   1.000
_cell.length_c   1.000
_cell.angle_alpha   90.00
_cell.angle_beta   90.00
_cell.angle_gamma   90.00
#
_symmetry.space_group_name_H-M   'P 1'
#
loop_
_entity.id
_entity.type
_entity.pdbx_description
1 polymer ?
#
loop_
_entity_poly.entity_id
_entity_poly.type
_entity_poly.pdbx_seq_one_letter_code
_entity_poly.pdbx_strand_id
1 'polypeptide(L)'
;MTAKVCTIILTASIFCSPALALEPDEILVIANADVAESVQVARHYSSKRAVPEKNILELPLGAGLRDTISRQDYEKRLAEPIRRKFFTDGLLGRVKCLLTVYGVPVRVGGRGPLPDHEDRLKELESLAGKEREKIEQLEDKRGTRTAAYKQASTELAKLNLKIDHVNGRETGASVDSELALALFKAYELYRWQPNMLK
;
A
#
# COMPACT_ATOMS: atom_id res chain seq x y z
N MET A 1 -56.05 -13.34 12.60
CA MET A 1 -54.65 -13.76 12.36
C MET A 1 -53.75 -12.63 11.85
N THR A 2 -54.29 -11.60 11.19
CA THR A 2 -53.53 -10.47 10.61
C THR A 2 -52.83 -9.56 11.65
N ALA A 3 -53.51 -9.23 12.76
CA ALA A 3 -52.93 -8.34 13.77
C ALA A 3 -51.69 -8.93 14.47
N LYS A 4 -51.69 -10.23 14.79
CA LYS A 4 -50.54 -10.91 15.43
C LYS A 4 -49.32 -10.96 14.51
N VAL A 5 -49.53 -11.11 13.20
CA VAL A 5 -48.45 -11.09 12.20
C VAL A 5 -47.86 -9.68 12.07
N CYS A 6 -48.70 -8.63 12.04
CA CYS A 6 -48.21 -7.24 12.08
C CYS A 6 -47.40 -6.93 13.33
N THR A 7 -47.82 -7.40 14.51
CA THR A 7 -47.08 -7.17 15.76
C THR A 7 -45.71 -7.87 15.76
N ILE A 8 -45.61 -9.08 15.21
CA ILE A 8 -44.35 -9.83 15.10
C ILE A 8 -43.38 -9.19 14.10
N ILE A 9 -43.88 -8.63 12.99
CA ILE A 9 -43.04 -7.92 12.01
C ILE A 9 -42.51 -6.60 12.60
N LEU A 10 -43.34 -5.87 13.36
CA LEU A 10 -42.93 -4.60 13.97
C LEU A 10 -41.87 -4.81 15.06
N THR A 11 -41.97 -5.86 15.88
CA THR A 11 -40.94 -6.18 16.89
C THR A 11 -39.65 -6.68 16.24
N ALA A 12 -39.72 -7.50 15.18
CA ALA A 12 -38.52 -7.95 14.46
C ALA A 12 -37.72 -6.78 13.83
N SER A 13 -38.39 -5.72 13.36
CA SER A 13 -37.73 -4.53 12.80
C SER A 13 -37.03 -3.68 13.87
N ILE A 14 -37.44 -3.76 15.13
CA ILE A 14 -36.83 -3.02 16.27
C ILE A 14 -35.57 -3.73 16.78
N PHE A 15 -35.46 -5.04 16.59
CA PHE A 15 -34.27 -5.83 16.95
C PHE A 15 -33.20 -5.88 15.84
N CYS A 16 -33.40 -5.17 14.72
CA CYS A 16 -32.36 -5.04 13.70
C CYS A 16 -31.31 -4.06 14.22
N SER A 17 -30.18 -4.57 14.71
CA SER A 17 -29.04 -3.73 15.05
C SER A 17 -28.64 -2.92 13.81
N PRO A 18 -28.38 -1.61 13.92
CA PRO A 18 -27.90 -0.84 12.78
C PRO A 18 -26.65 -1.53 12.24
N ALA A 19 -26.69 -1.91 10.96
CA ALA A 19 -25.49 -2.33 10.27
C ALA A 19 -24.53 -1.13 10.30
N LEU A 20 -23.32 -1.32 10.84
CA LEU A 20 -22.25 -0.32 10.81
C LEU A 20 -21.73 -0.20 9.38
N ALA A 21 -22.53 0.40 8.51
CA ALA A 21 -22.13 0.79 7.17
C ALA A 21 -21.39 2.13 7.23
N LEU A 22 -20.53 2.38 6.24
CA LEU A 22 -19.92 3.69 6.08
C LEU A 22 -20.98 4.74 5.79
N GLU A 23 -20.98 5.82 6.56
CA GLU A 23 -21.80 6.99 6.27
C GLU A 23 -21.12 7.86 5.19
N PRO A 24 -21.89 8.61 4.38
CA PRO A 24 -21.32 9.38 3.28
C PRO A 24 -20.25 10.40 3.69
N ASP A 25 -20.34 10.97 4.88
CA ASP A 25 -19.36 11.92 5.43
C ASP A 25 -18.08 11.25 5.97
N GLU A 26 -18.06 9.91 6.06
CA GLU A 26 -16.90 9.10 6.44
C GLU A 26 -16.02 8.72 5.24
N ILE A 27 -16.41 9.12 4.02
CA ILE A 27 -15.68 8.84 2.79
C ILE A 27 -14.96 10.10 2.34
N LEU A 28 -13.66 9.99 2.04
CA LEU A 28 -12.88 11.01 1.34
C LEU A 28 -12.52 10.49 -0.05
N VAL A 29 -13.03 11.17 -1.08
CA VAL A 29 -12.81 10.82 -2.50
C VAL A 29 -11.55 11.51 -2.99
N ILE A 30 -10.61 10.76 -3.55
CA ILE A 30 -9.35 11.26 -4.10
C ILE A 30 -9.42 11.23 -5.62
N ALA A 31 -9.26 12.39 -6.25
CA ALA A 31 -9.30 12.55 -7.70
C ALA A 31 -7.99 13.15 -8.23
N ASN A 32 -7.67 12.84 -9.48
CA ASN A 32 -6.58 13.49 -10.21
C ASN A 32 -7.09 14.78 -10.87
N ALA A 33 -6.68 15.93 -10.34
CA ALA A 33 -7.05 17.26 -10.83
C ALA A 33 -6.59 17.51 -12.28
N ASP A 34 -5.54 16.82 -12.73
CA ASP A 34 -4.97 17.00 -14.06
C ASP A 34 -5.72 16.18 -15.14
N VAL A 35 -6.76 15.41 -14.76
CA VAL A 35 -7.57 14.57 -15.65
C VAL A 35 -9.05 14.90 -15.44
N ALA A 36 -9.68 15.56 -16.41
CA ALA A 36 -11.05 16.06 -16.28
C ALA A 36 -12.07 14.94 -15.97
N GLU A 37 -11.89 13.77 -16.58
CA GLU A 37 -12.72 12.59 -16.37
C GLU A 37 -12.61 12.04 -14.93
N SER A 38 -11.43 12.17 -14.30
CA SER A 38 -11.23 11.79 -12.90
C SER A 38 -12.13 12.61 -11.98
N VAL A 39 -12.10 13.93 -12.16
CA VAL A 39 -12.93 14.87 -11.38
C VAL A 39 -14.42 14.64 -11.65
N GLN A 40 -14.80 14.37 -12.90
CA GLN A 40 -16.18 14.03 -13.25
C GLN A 40 -16.66 12.77 -12.54
N VAL A 41 -15.82 11.71 -12.49
CA VAL A 41 -16.15 10.47 -11.76
C VAL A 41 -16.28 10.74 -10.26
N ALA A 42 -15.40 11.53 -9.66
CA ALA A 42 -15.48 11.89 -8.24
C ALA A 42 -16.77 12.63 -7.91
N ARG A 43 -17.14 13.64 -8.70
CA ARG A 43 -18.40 14.40 -8.53
C ARG A 43 -19.63 13.53 -8.77
N HIS A 44 -19.57 12.64 -9.76
CA HIS A 44 -20.65 11.67 -10.01
C HIS A 44 -20.85 10.74 -8.81
N TYR A 45 -19.76 10.17 -8.27
CA TYR A 45 -19.81 9.32 -7.08
C TYR A 45 -20.38 10.09 -5.88
N SER A 46 -19.88 11.30 -5.66
CA SER A 46 -20.32 12.21 -4.60
C SER A 46 -21.83 12.44 -4.64
N SER A 47 -22.35 12.85 -5.79
CA SER A 47 -23.79 13.04 -6.03
C SER A 47 -24.61 11.77 -5.78
N LYS A 48 -24.16 10.61 -6.27
CA LYS A 48 -24.92 9.36 -6.18
C LYS A 48 -24.90 8.73 -4.79
N ARG A 49 -23.85 8.98 -4.01
CA ARG A 49 -23.66 8.42 -2.67
C ARG A 49 -23.87 9.42 -1.55
N ALA A 50 -24.29 10.65 -1.89
CA ALA A 50 -24.46 11.76 -0.96
C ALA A 50 -23.20 12.09 -0.14
N VAL A 51 -22.00 11.79 -0.68
CA VAL A 51 -20.75 12.21 -0.05
C VAL A 51 -20.68 13.74 -0.14
N PRO A 52 -20.33 14.46 0.93
CA PRO A 52 -20.22 15.91 0.86
C PRO A 52 -19.19 16.36 -0.18
N GLU A 53 -19.48 17.38 -1.00
CA GLU A 53 -18.52 17.87 -2.01
C GLU A 53 -17.18 18.31 -1.39
N LYS A 54 -17.18 18.80 -0.14
CA LYS A 54 -15.96 19.13 0.61
C LYS A 54 -15.04 17.92 0.91
N ASN A 55 -15.58 16.71 0.78
CA ASN A 55 -14.87 15.44 0.92
C ASN A 55 -14.31 14.95 -0.43
N ILE A 56 -14.37 15.74 -1.50
CA ILE A 56 -13.56 15.51 -2.69
C ILE A 56 -12.22 16.23 -2.49
N LEU A 57 -11.13 15.48 -2.62
CA LEU A 57 -9.76 15.99 -2.64
C LEU A 57 -9.18 15.78 -4.03
N GLU A 58 -9.13 16.87 -4.80
CA GLU A 58 -8.52 16.91 -6.12
C GLU A 58 -7.02 17.19 -5.97
N LEU A 59 -6.18 16.30 -6.52
CA LEU A 59 -4.72 16.36 -6.41
C LEU A 59 -4.07 16.38 -7.79
N PRO A 60 -3.06 17.23 -8.05
CA PRO A 60 -2.36 17.20 -9.32
C PRO A 60 -1.46 15.96 -9.34
N LEU A 61 -1.87 14.88 -10.02
CA LEU A 61 -1.14 13.61 -10.13
C LEU A 61 -0.53 13.37 -11.53
N GLY A 62 -0.70 14.32 -12.45
CA GLY A 62 -0.17 14.34 -13.80
C GLY A 62 -1.25 14.06 -14.84
N ALA A 63 -1.16 14.77 -15.98
CA ALA A 63 -2.08 14.59 -17.11
C ALA A 63 -1.88 13.27 -17.87
N GLY A 64 -0.68 12.68 -17.79
CA GLY A 64 -0.41 11.36 -18.34
C GLY A 64 -0.87 10.27 -17.39
N LEU A 65 -1.89 9.49 -17.78
CA LEU A 65 -2.35 8.34 -17.02
C LEU A 65 -1.24 7.30 -16.89
N ARG A 66 -0.77 7.10 -15.66
CA ARG A 66 0.26 6.11 -15.33
C ARG A 66 -0.21 5.29 -14.15
N ASP A 67 -0.10 3.99 -14.28
CA ASP A 67 -0.47 3.08 -13.18
C ASP A 67 0.49 3.20 -12.00
N THR A 68 1.75 3.60 -12.24
CA THR A 68 2.79 3.69 -11.22
C THR A 68 3.22 5.14 -10.98
N ILE A 69 3.16 5.57 -9.72
CA ILE A 69 3.74 6.82 -9.23
C ILE A 69 5.10 6.54 -8.57
N SER A 70 6.06 7.46 -8.69
CA SER A 70 7.34 7.31 -7.98
C SER A 70 7.13 7.37 -6.47
N ARG A 71 8.03 6.77 -5.68
CA ARG A 71 7.95 6.83 -4.21
C ARG A 71 7.96 8.27 -3.69
N GLN A 72 8.80 9.12 -4.26
CA GLN A 72 8.90 10.53 -3.90
C GLN A 72 7.63 11.30 -4.26
N ASP A 73 7.08 11.08 -5.45
CA ASP A 73 5.84 11.74 -5.88
C ASP A 73 4.63 11.25 -5.09
N TYR A 74 4.57 9.97 -4.72
CA TYR A 74 3.53 9.44 -3.83
C TYR A 74 3.51 10.23 -2.52
N GLU A 75 4.68 10.38 -1.89
CA GLU A 75 4.79 11.08 -0.61
C GLU A 75 4.37 12.55 -0.75
N LYS A 76 4.94 13.25 -1.74
CA LYS A 76 4.75 14.70 -1.94
C LYS A 76 3.35 15.08 -2.47
N ARG A 77 2.81 14.28 -3.39
CA ARG A 77 1.61 14.66 -4.17
C ARG A 77 0.35 13.92 -3.74
N LEU A 78 0.47 12.81 -3.01
CA LEU A 78 -0.66 12.00 -2.57
C LEU A 78 -0.76 11.92 -1.04
N ALA A 79 0.22 11.29 -0.38
CA ALA A 79 0.15 11.02 1.06
C ALA A 79 0.19 12.29 1.92
N GLU A 80 1.13 13.21 1.66
CA GLU A 80 1.27 14.44 2.44
C GLU A 80 0.05 15.37 2.30
N PRO A 81 -0.51 15.64 1.11
CA PRO A 81 -1.76 16.37 0.98
C PRO A 81 -2.95 15.72 1.70
N ILE A 82 -3.06 14.39 1.66
CA ILE A 82 -4.09 13.65 2.39
C ILE A 82 -3.92 13.88 3.89
N ARG A 83 -2.71 13.67 4.45
CA ARG A 83 -2.41 13.94 5.86
C ARG A 83 -2.78 15.37 6.24
N ARG A 84 -2.35 16.35 5.46
CA ARG A 84 -2.67 17.76 5.69
C ARG A 84 -4.18 18.00 5.73
N LYS A 85 -4.96 17.44 4.79
CA LYS A 85 -6.42 17.55 4.81
C LYS A 85 -7.03 16.95 6.08
N PHE A 86 -6.52 15.80 6.54
CA PHE A 86 -6.99 15.19 7.79
C PHE A 86 -6.83 16.13 9.00
N PHE A 87 -5.68 16.81 9.11
CA PHE A 87 -5.40 17.73 10.22
C PHE A 87 -6.13 19.07 10.10
N THR A 88 -6.12 19.69 8.90
CA THR A 88 -6.70 21.03 8.69
C THR A 88 -8.22 21.01 8.82
N ASP A 89 -8.89 19.98 8.31
CA ASP A 89 -10.36 19.92 8.26
C ASP A 89 -10.96 19.14 9.44
N GLY A 90 -10.14 18.68 10.39
CA GLY A 90 -10.58 17.89 11.54
C GLY A 90 -11.26 16.58 11.14
N LEU A 91 -10.74 15.89 10.11
CA LEU A 91 -11.33 14.65 9.59
C LEU A 91 -10.83 13.39 10.31
N LEU A 92 -9.82 13.51 11.17
CA LEU A 92 -9.31 12.40 11.97
C LEU A 92 -10.43 11.78 12.81
N GLY A 93 -10.57 10.45 12.71
CA GLY A 93 -11.63 9.70 13.40
C GLY A 93 -13.01 9.80 12.74
N ARG A 94 -13.25 10.77 11.84
CA ARG A 94 -14.49 10.87 11.05
C ARG A 94 -14.36 10.11 9.74
N VAL A 95 -13.35 10.43 8.92
CA VAL A 95 -13.13 9.73 7.65
C VAL A 95 -12.55 8.35 7.94
N LYS A 96 -13.24 7.31 7.48
CA LYS A 96 -12.91 5.89 7.65
C LYS A 96 -12.51 5.23 6.33
N CYS A 97 -12.80 5.86 5.19
CA CYS A 97 -12.51 5.32 3.87
C CYS A 97 -11.88 6.38 2.96
N LEU A 98 -10.74 6.02 2.37
CA LEU A 98 -10.15 6.75 1.24
C LEU A 98 -10.61 6.06 -0.04
N LEU A 99 -11.34 6.76 -0.89
CA LEU A 99 -11.81 6.25 -2.18
C LEU A 99 -11.01 6.90 -3.31
N THR A 100 -10.11 6.14 -3.93
CA THR A 100 -9.44 6.57 -5.16
C THR A 100 -10.36 6.34 -6.37
N VAL A 101 -10.38 7.29 -7.30
CA VAL A 101 -11.14 7.14 -8.57
C VAL A 101 -10.21 7.06 -9.78
N TYR A 102 -10.80 6.79 -10.95
CA TYR A 102 -10.10 6.80 -12.24
C TYR A 102 -9.14 7.97 -12.35
N GLY A 103 -7.93 7.75 -12.86
CA GLY A 103 -6.89 8.77 -13.00
C GLY A 103 -5.93 8.88 -11.82
N VAL A 104 -6.23 8.27 -10.67
CA VAL A 104 -5.28 8.10 -9.57
C VAL A 104 -4.39 6.87 -9.82
N PRO A 105 -3.06 6.94 -9.64
CA PRO A 105 -2.18 5.78 -9.78
C PRO A 105 -2.57 4.64 -8.83
N VAL A 106 -2.27 3.39 -9.23
CA VAL A 106 -2.62 2.18 -8.46
C VAL A 106 -1.40 1.51 -7.82
N ARG A 107 -0.19 1.90 -8.22
CA ARG A 107 1.08 1.36 -7.73
C ARG A 107 2.03 2.47 -7.30
N VAL A 108 2.78 2.23 -6.23
CA VAL A 108 3.90 3.06 -5.80
C VAL A 108 5.21 2.37 -6.13
N GLY A 109 6.13 3.11 -6.75
CA GLY A 109 7.48 2.66 -7.08
C GLY A 109 8.29 2.30 -5.83
N GLY A 110 9.35 1.51 -6.05
CA GLY A 110 10.27 1.14 -4.97
C GLY A 110 11.00 2.33 -4.35
N ARG A 111 11.47 2.15 -3.12
CA ARG A 111 12.33 3.11 -2.38
C ARG A 111 13.67 3.35 -3.08
N GLY A 112 14.13 2.39 -3.87
CA GLY A 112 15.50 2.37 -4.40
C GLY A 112 16.51 1.92 -3.33
N PRO A 113 17.82 2.01 -3.63
CA PRO A 113 18.87 1.60 -2.70
C PRO A 113 18.83 2.36 -1.36
N LEU A 114 19.27 1.73 -0.26
CA LEU A 114 19.52 2.44 1.00
C LEU A 114 20.67 3.44 0.78
N PRO A 115 20.51 4.71 1.19
CA PRO A 115 21.63 5.64 1.21
C PRO A 115 22.68 5.16 2.23
N ASP A 116 23.95 5.48 1.99
CA ASP A 116 25.08 5.22 2.89
C ASP A 116 25.33 3.72 3.17
N HIS A 117 24.95 2.84 2.25
CA HIS A 117 25.09 1.38 2.37
C HIS A 117 25.94 0.78 1.24
N GLU A 118 26.64 1.59 0.46
CA GLU A 118 27.42 1.18 -0.71
C GLU A 118 28.56 0.22 -0.33
N ASP A 119 29.29 0.52 0.74
CA ASP A 119 30.40 -0.34 1.19
C ASP A 119 29.89 -1.68 1.72
N ARG A 120 28.78 -1.66 2.46
CA ARG A 120 28.10 -2.87 2.92
C ARG A 120 27.56 -3.69 1.76
N LEU A 121 27.03 -3.05 0.71
CA LEU A 121 26.56 -3.73 -0.50
C LEU A 121 27.72 -4.44 -1.19
N LYS A 122 28.86 -3.76 -1.40
CA LYS A 122 30.07 -4.37 -1.99
C LYS A 122 30.57 -5.55 -1.17
N GLU A 123 30.57 -5.44 0.16
CA GLU A 123 30.95 -6.55 1.05
C GLU A 123 30.03 -7.75 0.86
N LEU A 124 28.71 -7.53 0.89
CA LEU A 124 27.71 -8.58 0.71
C LEU A 124 27.82 -9.25 -0.66
N GLU A 125 28.05 -8.48 -1.72
CA GLU A 125 28.25 -8.98 -3.08
C GLU A 125 29.52 -9.82 -3.20
N SER A 126 30.61 -9.40 -2.56
CA SER A 126 31.86 -10.17 -2.50
C SER A 126 31.66 -11.51 -1.78
N LEU A 127 30.97 -11.50 -0.64
CA LEU A 127 30.63 -12.73 0.09
C LEU A 127 29.72 -13.65 -0.74
N ALA A 128 28.72 -13.09 -1.42
CA ALA A 128 27.82 -13.85 -2.28
C ALA A 128 28.57 -14.46 -3.49
N GLY A 129 29.54 -13.74 -4.05
CA GLY A 129 30.43 -14.24 -5.10
C GLY A 129 31.21 -15.47 -4.64
N LYS A 130 31.83 -15.41 -3.46
CA LYS A 130 32.58 -16.55 -2.88
C LYS A 130 31.70 -17.78 -2.65
N GLU A 131 30.48 -17.60 -2.14
CA GLU A 131 29.56 -18.73 -1.97
C GLU A 131 29.08 -19.30 -3.31
N ARG A 132 28.90 -18.48 -4.36
CA ARG A 132 28.60 -18.96 -5.73
C ARG A 132 29.74 -19.81 -6.29
N GLU A 133 30.98 -19.34 -6.19
CA GLU A 133 32.16 -20.10 -6.64
C GLU A 133 32.27 -21.44 -5.89
N LYS A 134 31.99 -21.45 -4.58
CA LYS A 134 31.99 -22.66 -3.77
C LYS A 134 30.90 -23.65 -4.20
N ILE A 135 29.71 -23.15 -4.54
CA ILE A 135 28.60 -23.96 -5.06
C ILE A 135 29.02 -24.63 -6.37
N GLU A 136 29.56 -23.86 -7.32
CA GLU A 136 30.03 -24.36 -8.62
C GLU A 136 31.07 -25.48 -8.46
N GLN A 137 32.09 -25.27 -7.62
CA GLN A 137 33.10 -26.29 -7.32
C GLN A 137 32.54 -27.56 -6.67
N LEU A 138 31.45 -27.45 -5.92
CA LEU A 138 30.82 -28.59 -5.23
C LEU A 138 29.88 -29.37 -6.17
N GLU A 139 29.23 -28.69 -7.12
CA GLU A 139 28.43 -29.33 -8.17
C GLU A 139 29.30 -30.26 -9.02
N ASP A 140 30.46 -29.76 -9.46
CA ASP A 140 31.41 -30.51 -10.28
C ASP A 140 32.00 -31.75 -9.57
N LYS A 141 32.18 -31.68 -8.24
CA LYS A 141 32.94 -32.70 -7.50
C LYS A 141 32.08 -33.79 -6.85
N ARG A 142 30.83 -33.50 -6.44
CA ARG A 142 30.04 -34.42 -5.59
C ARG A 142 28.51 -34.37 -5.80
N GLY A 143 28.02 -33.53 -6.72
CA GLY A 143 26.59 -33.36 -6.97
C GLY A 143 25.84 -32.62 -5.85
N THR A 144 24.66 -32.10 -6.21
CA THR A 144 23.83 -31.15 -5.41
C THR A 144 23.26 -31.71 -4.09
N ARG A 145 23.52 -32.97 -3.76
CA ARG A 145 22.96 -33.66 -2.56
C ARG A 145 23.83 -33.54 -1.31
N THR A 146 25.06 -33.02 -1.42
CA THR A 146 25.95 -32.92 -0.26
C THR A 146 25.49 -31.89 0.78
N ALA A 147 25.78 -32.15 2.06
CA ALA A 147 25.48 -31.21 3.14
C ALA A 147 26.19 -29.85 2.92
N ALA A 148 27.44 -29.88 2.44
CA ALA A 148 28.22 -28.68 2.14
C ALA A 148 27.59 -27.82 1.03
N TYR A 149 27.07 -28.45 -0.04
CA TYR A 149 26.33 -27.74 -1.10
C TYR A 149 25.07 -27.06 -0.55
N LYS A 150 24.26 -27.81 0.22
CA LYS A 150 23.03 -27.27 0.83
C LYS A 150 23.33 -26.09 1.76
N GLN A 151 24.42 -26.17 2.53
CA GLN A 151 24.85 -25.10 3.41
C GLN A 151 25.26 -23.86 2.60
N ALA A 152 26.11 -24.00 1.59
CA ALA A 152 26.54 -22.88 0.75
C ALA A 152 25.37 -22.23 0.01
N SER A 153 24.44 -23.03 -0.54
CA SER A 153 23.21 -22.54 -1.17
C SER A 153 22.31 -21.77 -0.21
N THR A 154 22.19 -22.25 1.04
CA THR A 154 21.42 -21.54 2.08
C THR A 154 22.08 -20.21 2.47
N GLU A 155 23.40 -20.18 2.62
CA GLU A 155 24.13 -18.94 2.93
C GLU A 155 24.05 -17.94 1.77
N LEU A 156 24.19 -18.39 0.53
CA LEU A 156 23.99 -17.55 -0.65
C LEU A 156 22.58 -16.95 -0.68
N ALA A 157 21.55 -17.73 -0.37
CA ALA A 157 20.18 -17.23 -0.29
C ALA A 157 20.02 -16.13 0.77
N LYS A 158 20.63 -16.31 1.96
CA LYS A 158 20.64 -15.29 3.02
C LYS A 158 21.37 -14.01 2.59
N LEU A 159 22.50 -14.14 1.90
CA LEU A 159 23.26 -12.99 1.38
C LEU A 159 22.46 -12.24 0.32
N ASN A 160 21.84 -12.95 -0.64
CA ASN A 160 20.98 -12.34 -1.65
C ASN A 160 19.81 -11.58 -1.01
N LEU A 161 19.16 -12.13 0.04
CA LEU A 161 18.10 -11.41 0.75
C LEU A 161 18.58 -10.08 1.36
N LYS A 162 19.82 -10.03 1.87
CA LYS A 162 20.43 -8.79 2.40
C LYS A 162 20.76 -7.82 1.27
N ILE A 163 21.30 -8.31 0.16
CA ILE A 163 21.59 -7.51 -1.04
C ILE A 163 20.31 -6.90 -1.60
N ASP A 164 19.26 -7.70 -1.74
CA ASP A 164 17.96 -7.27 -2.25
C ASP A 164 17.33 -6.19 -1.37
N HIS A 165 17.42 -6.36 -0.04
CA HIS A 165 16.98 -5.36 0.92
C HIS A 165 17.74 -4.03 0.77
N VAL A 166 19.07 -4.08 0.69
CA VAL A 166 19.90 -2.88 0.51
C VAL A 166 19.61 -2.20 -0.82
N ASN A 167 19.46 -2.95 -1.90
CA ASN A 167 19.11 -2.43 -3.23
C ASN A 167 17.67 -1.92 -3.32
N GLY A 168 16.83 -2.18 -2.31
CA GLY A 168 15.43 -1.81 -2.31
C GLY A 168 14.59 -2.62 -3.31
N ARG A 169 14.99 -3.85 -3.64
CA ARG A 169 14.10 -4.79 -4.33
C ARG A 169 12.92 -5.12 -3.43
N GLU A 170 11.76 -5.39 -4.03
CA GLU A 170 10.53 -5.69 -3.29
C GLU A 170 10.09 -4.56 -2.31
N THR A 171 10.38 -3.30 -2.64
CA THR A 171 9.93 -2.12 -1.85
C THR A 171 8.81 -1.30 -2.53
N GLY A 172 8.29 -1.81 -3.65
CA GLY A 172 7.10 -1.26 -4.29
C GLY A 172 5.83 -1.84 -3.69
N ALA A 173 4.74 -1.09 -3.76
CA ALA A 173 3.46 -1.48 -3.16
C ALA A 173 2.29 -1.01 -4.02
N SER A 174 1.08 -1.47 -3.70
CA SER A 174 -0.14 -0.83 -4.21
C SER A 174 -0.38 0.50 -3.49
N VAL A 175 -0.99 1.45 -4.18
CA VAL A 175 -1.37 2.74 -3.57
C VAL A 175 -2.31 2.54 -2.40
N ASP A 176 -3.24 1.59 -2.48
CA ASP A 176 -4.19 1.33 -1.39
C ASP A 176 -3.51 0.85 -0.10
N SER A 177 -2.52 -0.05 -0.20
CA SER A 177 -1.76 -0.52 0.97
C SER A 177 -0.94 0.61 1.61
N GLU A 178 -0.39 1.48 0.78
CA GLU A 178 0.37 2.65 1.22
C GLU A 178 -0.52 3.68 1.91
N LEU A 179 -1.70 3.96 1.32
CA LEU A 179 -2.69 4.86 1.90
C LEU A 179 -3.26 4.34 3.22
N ALA A 180 -3.40 3.02 3.40
CA ALA A 180 -3.78 2.43 4.68
C ALA A 180 -2.77 2.74 5.79
N LEU A 181 -1.51 3.00 5.43
CA LEU A 181 -0.44 3.37 6.35
C LEU A 181 -0.11 4.88 6.32
N ALA A 182 -0.89 5.72 5.62
CA ALA A 182 -0.56 7.13 5.42
C ALA A 182 -0.43 7.94 6.72
N LEU A 183 -1.11 7.53 7.79
CA LEU A 183 -1.06 8.17 9.12
C LEU A 183 0.04 7.58 10.04
N PHE A 184 0.74 6.52 9.62
CA PHE A 184 1.86 5.97 10.37
C PHE A 184 3.11 6.83 10.15
N LYS A 185 3.90 7.02 11.22
CA LYS A 185 5.10 7.89 11.16
C LYS A 185 6.20 7.33 10.28
N ALA A 186 6.54 6.07 10.47
CA ALA A 186 7.57 5.36 9.73
C ALA A 186 7.28 3.86 9.81
N TYR A 187 7.51 3.15 8.72
CA TYR A 187 7.43 1.70 8.64
C TYR A 187 8.42 1.17 7.60
N GLU A 188 8.80 -0.09 7.73
CA GLU A 188 9.72 -0.74 6.80
C GLU A 188 9.02 -0.97 5.45
N LEU A 189 9.65 -0.56 4.35
CA LEU A 189 9.09 -0.71 3.00
C LEU A 189 9.43 -2.07 2.38
N TYR A 190 10.37 -2.81 2.95
CA TYR A 190 10.83 -4.08 2.41
C TYR A 190 9.85 -5.21 2.68
N ARG A 191 9.31 -5.79 1.59
CA ARG A 191 8.42 -6.96 1.60
C ARG A 191 7.16 -6.73 2.45
N TRP A 192 6.42 -7.81 2.69
CA TRP A 192 5.19 -7.79 3.45
C TRP A 192 5.44 -7.34 4.90
N GLN A 193 4.69 -6.32 5.33
CA GLN A 193 4.67 -5.84 6.70
C GLN A 193 3.49 -6.42 7.46
N PRO A 194 3.67 -6.80 8.74
CA PRO A 194 2.56 -7.22 9.58
C PRO A 194 1.59 -6.04 9.80
N ASN A 195 0.29 -6.33 9.81
CA ASN A 195 -0.70 -5.34 10.18
C ASN A 195 -0.47 -4.90 11.64
N MET A 196 -0.19 -3.61 11.83
CA MET A 196 0.10 -3.01 13.13
C MET A 196 -1.15 -2.75 13.98
N LEU A 197 -2.36 -2.88 13.40
CA LEU A 197 -3.65 -2.65 14.07
C LEU A 197 -4.20 -3.88 14.82
N LYS A 198 -3.31 -4.78 15.28
CA LYS A 198 -3.69 -5.95 16.09
C LYS A 198 -4.03 -5.57 17.53
#